data_AF-A0A2K0U567-F1
#
_entry.id   AF-A0A2K0U567-F1
#
_cell.length_a   1.000
_cell.length_b   1.000
_cell.length_c   1.000
_cell.angle_alpha   90.00
_cell.angle_beta   90.00
_cell.angle_gamma   90.00
#
_symmetry.space_group_name_H-M   'P 1'
#
loop_
_entity.id
_entity.type
_entity.pdbx_description
1 polymer ?
#
loop_
_entity_poly.entity_id
_entity_poly.type
_entity_poly.pdbx_seq_one_letter_code
_entity_poly.pdbx_strand_id
1 'polypeptide(L)'
;MTMINQAGLVIALLLNPTARGAAIPPANMDAPSSNPLLSTQKSSQLQAVLHPLVLLTISDYITRHTLREQRGPIIGALLGQQNGREITIEHAFECHVQEAPQVDGGYLINAEKFGRRLEQMCLVHKDRKLDFVGWYTLLSPSGPSPTILPVHGQILENWNESAVLLGFHPQEVAQHSVGGKLPLTIYESNFEVDDARAENDGEDKKMDDGDSSLKLKFREVPYSVETDETEMISMNYVASGGGNAAASAPAPAKEERPARSIESNGKGKRRLVESEVEEKKNTVVDEASALTREEDEMIASLTAKANAIKMLHSRIQLITTYLERLPPSYINGDDQGENMDTDTNNTTPSLNILRQIQALVSRLDLVIPSDREAFEKEVQSESNNVHLLGLLNSIMQGVNQAKDVGRKFHAIESSKSAARRGPMDYSMGGVPYNIVGTGDLHV
;
A
#
# COMPACT_ATOMS: atom_id res chain seq x y z
N MET A 1 -4.54 0.33 1.70
CA MET A 1 -4.78 -0.72 2.72
C MET A 1 -5.52 -1.92 2.12
N THR A 2 -6.62 -1.73 1.39
CA THR A 2 -7.44 -2.80 0.78
C THR A 2 -6.67 -3.74 -0.17
N MET A 3 -5.64 -3.25 -0.89
CA MET A 3 -4.87 -4.06 -1.85
C MET A 3 -3.75 -4.90 -1.22
N ILE A 4 -3.07 -4.39 -0.18
CA ILE A 4 -2.18 -5.23 0.65
C ILE A 4 -3.00 -6.39 1.24
N ASN A 5 -4.26 -6.13 1.59
CA ASN A 5 -5.19 -7.14 2.10
C ASN A 5 -5.64 -8.14 1.02
N GLN A 6 -5.89 -7.72 -0.23
CA GLN A 6 -6.23 -8.66 -1.32
C GLN A 6 -5.03 -9.51 -1.76
N ALA A 7 -3.85 -8.90 -1.93
CA ALA A 7 -2.62 -9.62 -2.23
C ALA A 7 -2.31 -10.63 -1.11
N GLY A 8 -2.44 -10.21 0.14
CA GLY A 8 -2.24 -11.09 1.27
C GLY A 8 -3.29 -12.21 1.37
N LEU A 9 -4.56 -11.99 0.99
CA LEU A 9 -5.59 -13.04 0.99
C LEU A 9 -5.29 -14.09 -0.08
N VAL A 10 -4.82 -13.66 -1.25
CA VAL A 10 -4.32 -14.55 -2.31
C VAL A 10 -3.07 -15.31 -1.83
N ILE A 11 -2.15 -14.64 -1.14
CA ILE A 11 -0.96 -15.26 -0.53
C ILE A 11 -1.35 -16.29 0.55
N ALA A 12 -2.30 -15.98 1.42
CA ALA A 12 -2.78 -16.90 2.47
C ALA A 12 -3.49 -18.13 1.89
N LEU A 13 -4.24 -17.95 0.79
CA LEU A 13 -4.87 -19.05 0.06
C LEU A 13 -3.85 -19.91 -0.70
N LEU A 14 -2.79 -19.31 -1.24
CA LEU A 14 -1.74 -20.02 -1.97
C LEU A 14 -0.77 -20.77 -1.04
N LEU A 15 -0.51 -20.25 0.17
CA LEU A 15 0.35 -20.88 1.16
C LEU A 15 -0.30 -22.03 1.94
N ASN A 16 -1.60 -22.31 1.74
CA ASN A 16 -2.33 -23.34 2.49
C ASN A 16 -3.09 -24.34 1.58
N PRO A 17 -2.41 -25.27 0.87
CA PRO A 17 -3.07 -26.19 -0.06
C PRO A 17 -3.60 -27.48 0.60
N THR A 18 -3.36 -27.72 1.89
CA THR A 18 -3.56 -29.04 2.53
C THR A 18 -4.36 -28.98 3.84
N ALA A 19 -5.59 -28.44 3.77
CA ALA A 19 -6.65 -28.83 4.71
C ALA A 19 -7.44 -30.03 4.14
N ARG A 20 -6.79 -31.19 4.02
CA ARG A 20 -7.48 -32.48 3.83
C ARG A 20 -6.92 -33.53 4.78
N GLY A 21 -7.68 -33.77 5.85
CA GLY A 21 -7.79 -35.06 6.52
C GLY A 21 -6.56 -35.61 7.24
N ALA A 22 -6.25 -35.07 8.42
CA ALA A 22 -5.61 -35.85 9.48
C ALA A 22 -6.15 -35.37 10.83
N ALA A 23 -6.69 -36.31 11.62
CA ALA A 23 -7.26 -36.05 12.93
C ALA A 23 -6.20 -35.51 13.90
N ILE A 24 -6.51 -34.37 14.54
CA ILE A 24 -5.70 -33.74 15.58
C ILE A 24 -6.05 -34.43 16.92
N PRO A 25 -5.11 -35.08 17.63
CA PRO A 25 -5.35 -35.50 19.01
C PRO A 25 -5.32 -34.26 19.94
N PRO A 26 -6.03 -34.28 21.09
CA PRO A 26 -6.17 -33.08 21.91
C PRO A 26 -4.84 -32.71 22.57
N ALA A 27 -4.28 -31.57 22.18
CA ALA A 27 -3.12 -30.98 22.84
C ALA A 27 -3.58 -30.25 24.11
N ASN A 28 -2.97 -30.64 25.24
CA ASN A 28 -3.13 -30.03 26.55
C ASN A 28 -2.89 -28.51 26.49
N MET A 29 -3.67 -27.78 27.29
CA MET A 29 -3.42 -26.37 27.58
C MET A 29 -2.11 -26.23 28.36
N ASP A 30 -1.05 -25.80 27.68
CA ASP A 30 0.13 -25.20 28.30
C ASP A 30 0.17 -23.70 27.95
N ALA A 31 0.55 -22.91 28.95
CA ALA A 31 0.62 -21.44 28.98
C ALA A 31 1.39 -20.81 27.79
N PRO A 32 1.22 -19.50 27.48
CA PRO A 32 1.92 -18.88 26.34
C PRO A 32 3.44 -18.96 26.55
N SER A 33 4.09 -19.78 25.74
CA SER A 33 5.55 -19.90 25.74
C SER A 33 6.16 -18.61 25.23
N SER A 34 6.88 -17.90 26.11
CA SER A 34 7.66 -16.73 25.74
C SER A 34 8.74 -17.15 24.73
N ASN A 35 8.82 -16.47 23.58
CA ASN A 35 9.81 -16.81 22.55
C ASN A 35 11.22 -16.44 23.07
N PRO A 36 12.17 -17.40 23.18
CA PRO A 36 13.48 -17.16 23.78
C PRO A 36 14.36 -16.18 22.98
N LEU A 37 14.00 -15.92 21.73
CA LEU A 37 14.70 -14.97 20.86
C LEU A 37 14.17 -13.54 21.01
N LEU A 38 13.13 -13.28 21.81
CA LEU A 38 12.62 -11.94 22.04
C LEU A 38 13.26 -11.31 23.29
N SER A 39 13.78 -10.10 23.13
CA SER A 39 14.27 -9.27 24.21
C SER A 39 13.13 -8.61 24.98
N THR A 40 13.25 -8.56 26.31
CA THR A 40 12.35 -7.82 27.21
C THR A 40 12.89 -6.44 27.60
N GLN A 41 14.05 -6.02 27.08
CA GLN A 41 14.69 -4.75 27.43
C GLN A 41 13.94 -3.53 26.83
N LYS A 42 14.13 -2.32 27.37
CA LYS A 42 13.40 -1.07 27.00
C LYS A 42 13.83 -0.44 25.68
N SER A 43 12.86 0.10 24.89
CA SER A 43 12.98 0.84 23.60
C SER A 43 14.38 1.39 23.27
N SER A 44 15.09 0.98 22.20
CA SER A 44 16.27 1.73 21.70
C SER A 44 15.90 3.12 21.16
N GLN A 45 14.60 3.43 21.13
CA GLN A 45 14.01 4.61 20.49
C GLN A 45 14.20 4.63 18.96
N LEU A 46 14.63 3.52 18.37
CA LEU A 46 14.64 3.33 16.93
C LEU A 46 13.20 3.38 16.39
N GLN A 47 13.00 4.10 15.30
CA GLN A 47 11.74 4.13 14.57
C GLN A 47 11.98 3.74 13.12
N ALA A 48 11.16 2.84 12.59
CA ALA A 48 11.18 2.46 11.20
C ALA A 48 10.10 3.20 10.41
N VAL A 49 10.44 3.69 9.23
CA VAL A 49 9.52 4.35 8.31
C VAL A 49 9.47 3.55 7.02
N LEU A 50 8.30 3.03 6.66
CA LEU A 50 8.10 2.13 5.53
C LEU A 50 7.40 2.86 4.38
N HIS A 51 7.96 2.77 3.17
CA HIS A 51 7.24 3.16 1.97
C HIS A 51 6.27 2.05 1.51
N PRO A 52 5.06 2.38 1.04
CA PRO A 52 4.08 1.41 0.51
C PRO A 52 4.63 0.52 -0.60
N LEU A 53 5.55 1.04 -1.43
CA LEU A 53 6.18 0.30 -2.52
C LEU A 53 6.90 -0.95 -2.02
N VAL A 54 7.52 -0.89 -0.84
CA VAL A 54 8.22 -2.02 -0.22
C VAL A 54 7.23 -3.15 0.08
N LEU A 55 6.08 -2.81 0.65
CA LEU A 55 5.04 -3.78 0.99
C LEU A 55 4.47 -4.46 -0.26
N LEU A 56 4.27 -3.68 -1.34
CA LEU A 56 3.84 -4.22 -2.62
C LEU A 56 4.88 -5.16 -3.24
N THR A 57 6.16 -4.79 -3.16
CA THR A 57 7.27 -5.59 -3.69
C THR A 57 7.44 -6.90 -2.95
N ILE A 58 7.36 -6.86 -1.61
CA ILE A 58 7.40 -8.07 -0.77
C ILE A 58 6.21 -8.97 -1.10
N SER A 59 5.00 -8.41 -1.21
CA SER A 59 3.78 -9.17 -1.55
C SER A 59 3.86 -9.80 -2.94
N ASP A 60 4.35 -9.05 -3.94
CA ASP A 60 4.58 -9.57 -5.29
C ASP A 60 5.58 -10.73 -5.25
N TYR A 61 6.72 -10.57 -4.56
CA TYR A 61 7.72 -11.62 -4.45
C TYR A 61 7.16 -12.89 -3.81
N ILE A 62 6.45 -12.77 -2.67
CA ILE A 62 5.81 -13.92 -2.01
C ILE A 62 4.85 -14.62 -2.97
N THR A 63 4.01 -13.86 -3.68
CA THR A 63 3.03 -14.41 -4.63
C THR A 63 3.73 -15.15 -5.77
N ARG A 64 4.76 -14.54 -6.38
CA ARG A 64 5.52 -15.17 -7.49
C ARG A 64 6.27 -16.41 -7.04
N HIS A 65 6.91 -16.36 -5.87
CA HIS A 65 7.65 -17.47 -5.31
C HIS A 65 6.72 -18.68 -5.07
N THR A 66 5.53 -18.41 -4.53
CA THR A 66 4.53 -19.43 -4.24
C THR A 66 3.91 -20.01 -5.51
N LEU A 67 3.49 -19.16 -6.47
CA LEU A 67 2.89 -19.60 -7.74
C LEU A 67 3.86 -20.36 -8.65
N ARG A 68 5.16 -20.07 -8.56
CA ARG A 68 6.20 -20.75 -9.33
C ARG A 68 6.74 -22.00 -8.64
N GLU A 69 6.22 -22.34 -7.46
CA GLU A 69 6.69 -23.46 -6.63
C GLU A 69 8.22 -23.44 -6.44
N GLN A 70 8.77 -22.24 -6.23
CA GLN A 70 10.21 -22.08 -6.00
C GLN A 70 10.59 -22.73 -4.66
N ARG A 71 11.76 -23.38 -4.65
CA ARG A 71 12.28 -24.06 -3.46
C ARG A 71 13.12 -23.11 -2.61
N GLY A 72 12.97 -23.24 -1.30
CA GLY A 72 13.73 -22.47 -0.31
C GLY A 72 12.91 -21.41 0.41
N PRO A 73 13.49 -20.77 1.43
CA PRO A 73 12.84 -19.69 2.15
C PRO A 73 12.81 -18.40 1.32
N ILE A 74 11.73 -17.64 1.50
CA ILE A 74 11.57 -16.31 0.90
C ILE A 74 12.42 -15.33 1.70
N ILE A 75 13.51 -14.87 1.08
CA ILE A 75 14.45 -13.94 1.69
C ILE A 75 14.64 -12.77 0.73
N GLY A 76 14.57 -11.55 1.23
CA GLY A 76 14.90 -10.37 0.44
C GLY A 76 15.57 -9.28 1.25
N ALA A 77 16.15 -8.34 0.54
CA ALA A 77 16.90 -7.21 1.08
C ALA A 77 16.01 -5.97 1.17
N LEU A 78 16.34 -5.09 2.10
CA LEU A 78 15.75 -3.79 2.30
C LEU A 78 16.81 -2.71 2.10
N LEU A 79 16.48 -1.73 1.26
CA LEU A 79 17.27 -0.55 1.00
C LEU A 79 16.57 0.68 1.55
N GLY A 80 17.36 1.60 2.07
CA GLY A 80 16.83 2.70 2.83
C GLY A 80 17.88 3.73 3.21
N GLN A 81 17.47 4.68 4.03
CA GLN A 81 18.37 5.66 4.63
C GLN A 81 18.31 5.53 6.15
N GLN A 82 19.46 5.70 6.78
CA GLN A 82 19.56 5.75 8.23
C GLN A 82 19.86 7.19 8.67
N ASN A 83 18.85 7.84 9.24
CA ASN A 83 18.92 9.20 9.75
C ASN A 83 18.96 9.16 11.28
N GLY A 84 20.12 8.84 11.84
CA GLY A 84 20.30 8.71 13.29
C GLY A 84 19.53 7.52 13.86
N ARG A 85 18.40 7.79 14.54
CA ARG A 85 17.51 6.77 15.14
C ARG A 85 16.24 6.52 14.33
N GLU A 86 16.18 7.06 13.11
CA GLU A 86 15.11 6.77 12.17
C GLU A 86 15.70 6.02 10.98
N ILE A 87 15.06 4.90 10.61
CA ILE A 87 15.42 4.13 9.43
C ILE A 87 14.26 4.23 8.45
N THR A 88 14.48 4.87 7.31
CA THR A 88 13.54 4.85 6.20
C THR A 88 13.83 3.62 5.34
N ILE A 89 12.79 2.90 4.96
CA ILE A 89 12.85 1.71 4.13
C ILE A 89 12.07 2.04 2.85
N GLU A 90 12.81 2.31 1.78
CA GLU A 90 12.28 2.86 0.54
C GLU A 90 12.13 1.80 -0.55
N HIS A 91 13.07 0.85 -0.61
CA HIS A 91 13.08 -0.17 -1.64
C HIS A 91 13.40 -1.56 -1.08
N ALA A 92 12.95 -2.59 -1.79
CA ALA A 92 13.17 -3.98 -1.44
C ALA A 92 13.43 -4.79 -2.70
N PHE A 93 14.24 -5.84 -2.58
CA PHE A 93 14.50 -6.75 -3.68
C PHE A 93 14.67 -8.19 -3.19
N GLU A 94 14.48 -9.16 -4.07
CA GLU A 94 14.61 -10.59 -3.77
C GLU A 94 16.08 -11.03 -3.68
N CYS A 95 16.41 -11.86 -2.69
CA CYS A 95 17.74 -12.43 -2.52
C CYS A 95 17.79 -13.84 -3.09
N HIS A 96 18.94 -14.21 -3.66
CA HIS A 96 19.18 -15.58 -4.09
C HIS A 96 19.70 -16.40 -2.91
N VAL A 97 18.97 -17.45 -2.57
CA VAL A 97 19.38 -18.41 -1.54
C VAL A 97 20.15 -19.57 -2.14
N GLN A 98 21.01 -20.18 -1.33
CA GLN A 98 21.78 -21.37 -1.64
C GLN A 98 21.54 -22.41 -0.55
N GLU A 99 21.35 -23.67 -0.95
CA GLU A 99 21.24 -24.79 -0.02
C GLU A 99 22.54 -24.94 0.78
N ALA A 100 22.39 -24.97 2.10
CA ALA A 100 23.45 -25.09 3.08
C ALA A 100 22.99 -26.11 4.15
N PRO A 101 23.00 -27.42 3.84
CA PRO A 101 22.45 -28.46 4.72
C PRO A 101 23.16 -28.58 6.07
N GLN A 102 24.36 -28.03 6.20
CA GLN A 102 25.15 -27.97 7.43
C GLN A 102 24.70 -26.87 8.43
N VAL A 103 23.73 -26.05 8.05
CA VAL A 103 23.28 -24.89 8.82
C VAL A 103 21.83 -25.05 9.25
N ASP A 104 21.50 -24.61 10.47
CA ASP A 104 20.12 -24.59 10.94
C ASP A 104 19.23 -23.75 10.00
N GLY A 105 18.14 -24.36 9.52
CA GLY A 105 17.30 -23.75 8.48
C GLY A 105 17.69 -24.11 7.05
N GLY A 106 18.85 -24.72 6.80
CA GLY A 106 19.22 -25.40 5.55
C GLY A 106 19.55 -24.51 4.35
N TYR A 107 19.53 -23.18 4.51
CA TYR A 107 19.77 -22.22 3.43
C TYR A 107 20.57 -21.01 3.93
N LEU A 108 21.39 -20.45 3.05
CA LEU A 108 22.14 -19.20 3.25
C LEU A 108 21.98 -18.28 2.04
N ILE A 109 22.32 -17.00 2.19
CA ILE A 109 22.32 -16.05 1.08
C ILE A 109 23.55 -16.31 0.21
N ASN A 110 23.37 -16.36 -1.11
CA ASN A 110 24.50 -16.41 -2.04
C ASN A 110 25.20 -15.04 -2.06
N ALA A 111 26.33 -14.94 -1.35
CA ALA A 111 27.02 -13.67 -1.12
C ALA A 111 27.47 -12.98 -2.42
N GLU A 112 27.91 -13.73 -3.44
CA GLU A 112 28.36 -13.16 -4.71
C GLU A 112 27.20 -12.53 -5.49
N LYS A 113 26.11 -13.28 -5.69
CA LYS A 113 24.92 -12.77 -6.39
C LYS A 113 24.27 -11.63 -5.63
N PHE A 114 24.22 -11.73 -4.31
CA PHE A 114 23.71 -10.70 -3.44
C PHE A 114 24.54 -9.42 -3.55
N GLY A 115 25.86 -9.50 -3.40
CA GLY A 115 26.75 -8.33 -3.49
C GLY A 115 26.63 -7.63 -4.84
N ARG A 116 26.64 -8.39 -5.95
CA ARG A 116 26.43 -7.81 -7.29
C ARG A 116 25.08 -7.12 -7.43
N ARG A 117 24.01 -7.71 -6.87
CA ARG A 117 22.67 -7.13 -6.93
C ARG A 117 22.57 -5.88 -6.05
N LEU A 118 23.15 -5.92 -4.86
CA LEU A 118 23.23 -4.79 -3.95
C LEU A 118 23.94 -3.61 -4.62
N GLU A 119 25.11 -3.82 -5.19
CA GLU A 119 25.85 -2.79 -5.94
C GLU A 119 25.02 -2.18 -7.07
N GLN A 120 24.29 -3.01 -7.83
CA GLN A 120 23.40 -2.53 -8.89
C GLN A 120 22.29 -1.66 -8.34
N MET A 121 21.65 -2.06 -7.23
CA MET A 121 20.55 -1.31 -6.64
C MET A 121 21.04 0.00 -6.00
N CYS A 122 22.18 -0.01 -5.30
CA CYS A 122 22.81 1.21 -4.82
C CYS A 122 23.22 2.13 -5.98
N LEU A 123 23.63 1.59 -7.13
CA LEU A 123 24.00 2.36 -8.32
C LEU A 123 22.82 3.12 -8.94
N VAL A 124 21.64 2.49 -9.04
CA VAL A 124 20.45 3.14 -9.61
C VAL A 124 19.81 4.15 -8.66
N HIS A 125 20.05 4.01 -7.34
CA HIS A 125 19.53 4.91 -6.31
C HIS A 125 20.61 5.82 -5.68
N LYS A 126 21.69 6.12 -6.43
CA LYS A 126 22.79 6.97 -5.95
C LYS A 126 22.37 8.38 -5.59
N ASP A 127 21.38 8.91 -6.29
CA ASP A 127 20.78 10.23 -6.05
C ASP A 127 20.15 10.32 -4.66
N ARG A 128 19.48 9.25 -4.22
CA ARG A 128 18.83 9.14 -2.91
C ARG A 128 19.75 8.61 -1.81
N LYS A 129 20.97 8.16 -2.17
CA LYS A 129 21.95 7.55 -1.25
C LYS A 129 21.36 6.39 -0.44
N LEU A 130 20.56 5.55 -1.10
CA LEU A 130 20.02 4.35 -0.46
C LEU A 130 21.13 3.34 -0.21
N ASP A 131 21.14 2.79 1.01
CA ASP A 131 22.07 1.76 1.44
C ASP A 131 21.30 0.56 2.01
N PHE A 132 22.00 -0.55 2.23
CA PHE A 132 21.45 -1.75 2.83
C PHE A 132 21.11 -1.53 4.30
N VAL A 133 19.82 -1.50 4.63
CA VAL A 133 19.33 -1.23 5.99
C VAL A 133 18.83 -2.49 6.70
N GLY A 134 18.47 -3.54 5.96
CA GLY A 134 17.87 -4.72 6.56
C GLY A 134 17.46 -5.77 5.57
N TRP A 135 16.71 -6.75 6.05
CA TRP A 135 16.20 -7.85 5.24
C TRP A 135 14.81 -8.27 5.71
N TYR A 136 14.08 -8.98 4.86
CA TYR A 136 12.74 -9.46 5.16
C TYR A 136 12.60 -10.96 4.91
N THR A 137 11.70 -11.58 5.66
CA THR A 137 11.33 -12.99 5.55
C THR A 137 9.91 -13.24 6.06
N LEU A 138 9.43 -14.47 5.93
CA LEU A 138 8.16 -14.92 6.49
C LEU A 138 8.36 -15.37 7.94
N LEU A 139 7.56 -14.85 8.86
CA LEU A 139 7.58 -15.24 10.27
C LEU A 139 6.21 -15.74 10.74
N SER A 140 6.24 -16.64 11.72
CA SER A 140 5.05 -17.02 12.49
C SER A 140 4.61 -15.85 13.39
N PRO A 141 3.32 -15.74 13.75
CA PRO A 141 2.84 -14.75 14.74
C PRO A 141 3.55 -14.87 16.11
N SER A 142 4.12 -16.04 16.41
CA SER A 142 4.91 -16.29 17.63
C SER A 142 6.32 -15.64 17.61
N GLY A 143 6.71 -14.98 16.52
CA GLY A 143 7.98 -14.27 16.39
C GLY A 143 9.07 -15.06 15.66
N PRO A 144 10.33 -14.57 15.70
CA PRO A 144 11.46 -15.15 14.97
C PRO A 144 11.81 -16.56 15.47
N SER A 145 12.17 -17.46 14.55
CA SER A 145 12.61 -18.82 14.85
C SER A 145 14.14 -18.95 14.79
N PRO A 146 14.76 -19.92 15.49
CA PRO A 146 16.22 -20.11 15.45
C PRO A 146 16.78 -20.36 14.04
N THR A 147 15.96 -20.86 13.12
CA THR A 147 16.32 -21.11 11.71
C THR A 147 16.72 -19.86 10.93
N ILE A 148 16.38 -18.66 11.42
CA ILE A 148 16.76 -17.41 10.76
C ILE A 148 18.11 -16.86 11.25
N LEU A 149 18.63 -17.36 12.39
CA LEU A 149 19.86 -16.85 13.00
C LEU A 149 21.08 -16.96 12.07
N PRO A 150 21.29 -18.06 11.32
CA PRO A 150 22.48 -18.15 10.47
C PRO A 150 22.46 -17.18 9.30
N VAL A 151 21.28 -16.96 8.69
CA VAL A 151 21.09 -15.93 7.66
C VAL A 151 21.31 -14.55 8.24
N HIS A 152 20.75 -14.27 9.42
CA HIS A 152 20.91 -12.98 10.07
C HIS A 152 22.37 -12.70 10.45
N GLY A 153 23.08 -13.68 11.03
CA GLY A 153 24.51 -13.58 11.34
C GLY A 153 25.35 -13.31 10.10
N GLN A 154 25.09 -14.04 9.00
CA GLN A 154 25.73 -13.78 7.71
C GLN A 154 25.52 -12.33 7.25
N ILE A 155 24.34 -11.76 7.51
CA ILE A 155 24.04 -10.38 7.13
C ILE A 155 24.80 -9.36 7.99
N LEU A 156 24.81 -9.59 9.31
CA LEU A 156 25.49 -8.73 10.26
C LEU A 156 27.01 -8.68 10.00
N GLU A 157 27.60 -9.81 9.65
CA GLU A 157 29.05 -9.93 9.42
C GLU A 157 29.50 -9.33 8.08
N ASN A 158 28.71 -9.49 7.01
CA ASN A 158 29.18 -9.21 5.65
C ASN A 158 28.72 -7.85 5.10
N TRP A 159 27.59 -7.30 5.58
CA TRP A 159 26.98 -6.12 4.95
C TRP A 159 26.59 -5.02 5.93
N ASN A 160 25.93 -5.33 7.05
CA ASN A 160 25.49 -4.29 8.00
C ASN A 160 25.33 -4.85 9.42
N GLU A 161 26.15 -4.33 10.34
CA GLU A 161 26.22 -4.70 11.76
C GLU A 161 24.93 -4.42 12.57
N SER A 162 24.01 -3.63 12.04
CA SER A 162 22.73 -3.26 12.69
C SER A 162 21.54 -3.41 11.74
N ALA A 163 21.58 -4.44 10.89
CA ALA A 163 20.51 -4.72 9.93
C ALA A 163 19.17 -5.05 10.61
N VAL A 164 18.09 -4.37 10.21
CA VAL A 164 16.74 -4.68 10.72
C VAL A 164 16.14 -5.92 10.05
N LEU A 165 15.29 -6.64 10.78
CA LEU A 165 14.55 -7.80 10.30
C LEU A 165 13.07 -7.43 10.15
N LEU A 166 12.52 -7.51 8.94
CA LEU A 166 11.08 -7.38 8.70
C LEU A 166 10.45 -8.77 8.55
N GLY A 167 9.60 -9.13 9.51
CA GLY A 167 8.78 -10.33 9.47
C GLY A 167 7.41 -10.05 8.87
N PHE A 168 7.09 -10.69 7.75
CA PHE A 168 5.74 -10.71 7.21
C PHE A 168 4.97 -11.91 7.78
N HIS A 169 3.70 -11.72 8.16
CA HIS A 169 2.86 -12.73 8.79
C HIS A 169 1.70 -13.15 7.87
N PRO A 170 1.84 -14.20 7.04
CA PRO A 170 0.78 -14.62 6.13
C PRO A 170 -0.53 -15.02 6.82
N GLN A 171 -0.45 -15.53 8.05
CA GLN A 171 -1.61 -16.03 8.79
C GLN A 171 -2.53 -14.91 9.30
N GLU A 172 -1.96 -13.77 9.70
CA GLU A 172 -2.73 -12.59 10.14
C GLU A 172 -3.51 -11.95 9.01
N VAL A 173 -3.08 -12.19 7.77
CA VAL A 173 -3.81 -11.73 6.60
C VAL A 173 -5.18 -12.41 6.46
N ALA A 174 -5.33 -13.66 6.89
CA ALA A 174 -6.59 -14.38 6.74
C ALA A 174 -7.70 -13.93 7.73
N GLN A 175 -7.34 -13.26 8.83
CA GLN A 175 -8.24 -13.01 9.97
C GLN A 175 -8.88 -11.61 9.99
N HIS A 176 -8.94 -10.93 8.84
CA HIS A 176 -9.14 -9.48 8.79
C HIS A 176 -10.45 -8.92 9.37
N SER A 177 -10.29 -7.81 10.10
CA SER A 177 -11.30 -6.79 10.39
C SER A 177 -10.82 -5.42 9.87
N VAL A 178 -11.75 -4.59 9.36
CA VAL A 178 -11.44 -3.25 8.82
C VAL A 178 -10.81 -2.39 9.92
N GLY A 179 -9.56 -1.93 9.70
CA GLY A 179 -8.80 -1.15 10.69
C GLY A 179 -7.79 -1.93 11.54
N GLY A 180 -7.54 -3.21 11.25
CA GLY A 180 -6.54 -4.05 11.93
C GLY A 180 -5.08 -3.60 11.73
N LYS A 181 -4.16 -4.13 12.57
CA LYS A 181 -2.70 -3.96 12.44
C LYS A 181 -2.25 -4.52 11.08
N LEU A 182 -1.26 -3.89 10.45
CA LEU A 182 -0.65 -4.46 9.24
C LEU A 182 0.05 -5.79 9.61
N PRO A 183 0.01 -6.82 8.75
CA PRO A 183 0.52 -8.16 9.03
C PRO A 183 2.06 -8.22 8.95
N LEU A 184 2.72 -7.31 9.66
CA LEU A 184 4.16 -7.16 9.66
C LEU A 184 4.68 -6.76 11.03
N THR A 185 5.87 -7.25 11.37
CA THR A 185 6.63 -6.85 12.55
C THR A 185 8.07 -6.55 12.12
N ILE A 186 8.66 -5.50 12.70
CA ILE A 186 10.06 -5.15 12.47
C ILE A 186 10.82 -5.41 13.76
N TYR A 187 11.97 -6.06 13.65
CA TYR A 187 12.86 -6.34 14.76
C TYR A 187 14.23 -5.70 14.54
N GLU A 188 14.80 -5.16 15.61
CA GLU A 188 16.23 -4.88 15.71
C GLU A 188 16.94 -6.02 16.45
N SER A 189 18.23 -6.19 16.18
CA SER A 189 19.10 -7.13 16.88
C SER A 189 19.80 -6.46 18.05
N ASN A 190 19.85 -7.16 19.18
CA ASN A 190 20.65 -6.78 20.34
C ASN A 190 21.40 -8.01 20.89
N PHE A 191 22.65 -7.82 21.30
CA PHE A 191 23.42 -8.87 21.96
C PHE A 191 23.24 -8.74 23.47
N GLU A 192 22.60 -9.74 24.07
CA GLU A 192 22.38 -9.79 25.51
C GLU A 192 23.26 -10.85 26.16
N VAL A 193 23.69 -10.57 27.40
CA VAL A 193 24.38 -11.55 28.23
C VAL A 193 23.36 -12.59 28.69
N ASP A 194 23.71 -13.88 28.53
CA ASP A 194 22.88 -14.99 28.97
C ASP A 194 22.97 -15.14 30.49
N ASP A 195 22.00 -14.58 31.23
CA ASP A 195 21.90 -14.69 32.71
C ASP A 195 21.57 -16.10 33.21
N ALA A 196 21.63 -17.13 32.36
CA ALA A 196 21.39 -18.53 32.73
C ALA A 196 22.37 -19.09 33.78
N ARG A 197 23.37 -18.31 34.22
CA ARG A 197 24.26 -18.64 35.34
C ARG A 197 23.91 -17.95 36.67
N ALA A 198 22.89 -17.08 36.71
CA ALA A 198 22.57 -16.31 37.92
C ALA A 198 21.57 -16.98 38.88
N GLU A 199 20.83 -18.01 38.45
CA GLU A 199 19.86 -18.71 39.33
C GLU A 199 20.42 -19.93 40.07
N ASN A 200 21.65 -20.36 39.78
CA ASN A 200 22.34 -21.44 40.49
C ASN A 200 23.78 -21.01 40.81
N ASP A 201 23.99 -20.33 41.93
CA ASP A 201 25.08 -20.62 42.86
C ASP A 201 25.09 -19.53 43.95
N GLY A 202 24.43 -19.84 45.05
CA GLY A 202 24.94 -19.41 46.34
C GLY A 202 26.27 -20.14 46.58
N GLU A 203 27.25 -19.38 47.07
CA GLU A 203 28.57 -19.81 47.55
C GLU A 203 29.69 -19.96 46.50
N ASP A 204 30.62 -19.00 46.57
CA ASP A 204 32.06 -19.11 46.32
C ASP A 204 32.51 -19.98 45.13
N LYS A 205 32.69 -19.34 43.96
CA LYS A 205 33.62 -19.80 42.94
C LYS A 205 34.49 -18.68 42.39
N LYS A 206 35.78 -19.03 42.29
CA LYS A 206 36.91 -18.25 41.76
C LYS A 206 36.55 -17.48 40.48
N MET A 207 37.16 -16.30 40.35
CA MET A 207 37.26 -15.56 39.08
C MET A 207 37.95 -16.45 38.03
N ASP A 208 37.15 -17.11 37.20
CA ASP A 208 37.56 -17.72 35.93
C ASP A 208 37.04 -16.79 34.83
N ASP A 209 37.95 -16.36 33.94
CA ASP A 209 37.73 -15.41 32.85
C ASP A 209 36.96 -16.10 31.70
N GLY A 210 35.78 -16.63 32.03
CA GLY A 210 34.97 -17.44 31.15
C GLY A 210 34.00 -16.57 30.37
N ASP A 211 34.32 -16.34 29.09
CA ASP A 211 33.50 -15.72 28.05
C ASP A 211 31.99 -15.78 28.38
N SER A 212 31.42 -14.63 28.74
CA SER A 212 29.98 -14.45 28.77
C SER A 212 29.47 -14.60 27.34
N SER A 213 28.90 -15.76 26.99
CA SER A 213 28.38 -16.02 25.65
C SER A 213 27.21 -15.07 25.37
N LEU A 214 27.47 -14.02 24.59
CA LEU A 214 26.46 -13.08 24.13
C LEU A 214 25.47 -13.82 23.22
N LYS A 215 24.19 -13.81 23.58
CA LYS A 215 23.12 -14.35 22.74
C LYS A 215 22.44 -13.21 21.99
N LEU A 216 22.30 -13.40 20.69
CA LEU A 216 21.51 -12.51 19.86
C LEU A 216 20.03 -12.64 20.23
N LYS A 217 19.41 -11.53 20.57
CA LYS A 217 17.96 -11.41 20.73
C LYS A 217 17.40 -10.34 19.81
N PHE A 218 16.17 -10.56 19.38
CA PHE A 218 15.38 -9.68 18.56
C PHE A 218 14.43 -8.85 19.40
N ARG A 219 14.11 -7.68 18.91
CA ARG A 219 13.32 -6.72 19.66
C ARG A 219 12.43 -5.93 18.73
N GLU A 220 11.14 -5.86 19.04
CA GLU A 220 10.17 -5.15 18.19
C GLU A 220 10.45 -3.65 18.14
N VAL A 221 10.47 -3.12 16.91
CA VAL A 221 10.69 -1.71 16.58
C VAL A 221 9.36 -1.13 16.09
N PRO A 222 8.90 0.01 16.64
CA PRO A 222 7.71 0.69 16.14
C PRO A 222 7.94 1.19 14.72
N TYR A 223 6.92 1.06 13.87
CA TYR A 223 6.99 1.53 12.49
C TYR A 223 5.82 2.43 12.11
N SER A 224 6.07 3.35 11.19
CA SER A 224 5.08 4.16 10.51
C SER A 224 5.16 3.93 8.99
N VAL A 225 4.05 4.12 8.29
CA VAL A 225 4.05 4.08 6.82
C VAL A 225 4.09 5.51 6.32
N GLU A 226 5.16 5.89 5.64
CA GLU A 226 5.29 7.18 4.98
C GLU A 226 4.86 7.05 3.52
N THR A 227 3.97 7.92 3.09
CA THR A 227 3.50 7.97 1.70
C THR A 227 3.83 9.35 1.16
N ASP A 228 4.62 9.41 0.10
CA ASP A 228 4.72 10.63 -0.70
C ASP A 228 3.35 10.98 -1.32
N GLU A 229 3.12 12.23 -1.74
CA GLU A 229 1.86 12.64 -2.39
C GLU A 229 1.56 11.77 -3.62
N THR A 230 2.58 11.48 -4.42
CA THR A 230 2.45 10.62 -5.61
C THR A 230 2.07 9.20 -5.22
N GLU A 231 2.71 8.66 -4.17
CA GLU A 231 2.42 7.31 -3.67
C GLU A 231 1.02 7.25 -3.05
N MET A 232 0.61 8.28 -2.31
CA MET A 232 -0.71 8.37 -1.70
C MET A 232 -1.82 8.36 -2.75
N ILE A 233 -1.69 9.18 -3.80
CA ILE A 233 -2.63 9.21 -4.92
C ILE A 233 -2.68 7.84 -5.61
N SER A 234 -1.51 7.27 -5.90
CA SER A 234 -1.40 5.96 -6.54
C SER A 234 -2.04 4.85 -5.70
N MET A 235 -1.77 4.83 -4.39
CA MET A 235 -2.33 3.86 -3.46
C MET A 235 -3.83 4.02 -3.30
N ASN A 236 -4.34 5.25 -3.33
CA ASN A 236 -5.77 5.49 -3.28
C ASN A 236 -6.47 5.01 -4.56
N TYR A 237 -5.88 5.24 -5.74
CA TYR A 237 -6.39 4.73 -7.01
C TYR A 237 -6.41 3.20 -7.04
N VAL A 238 -5.30 2.58 -6.65
CA VAL A 238 -5.10 1.13 -6.55
C VAL A 238 -6.09 0.53 -5.54
N ALA A 239 -6.27 1.15 -4.36
CA ALA A 239 -7.19 0.66 -3.32
C ALA A 239 -8.67 0.90 -3.62
N SER A 240 -9.00 1.93 -4.42
CA SER A 240 -10.38 2.24 -4.83
C SER A 240 -10.88 1.33 -5.96
N GLY A 241 -10.05 0.41 -6.45
CA GLY A 241 -10.45 -0.57 -7.46
C GLY A 241 -10.41 -0.04 -8.90
N GLY A 242 -9.76 1.11 -9.15
CA GLY A 242 -9.49 1.60 -10.51
C GLY A 242 -8.66 0.64 -11.37
N GLY A 243 -8.03 -0.35 -10.74
CA GLY A 243 -7.34 -1.47 -11.37
C GLY A 243 -8.12 -2.79 -11.34
N ASN A 244 -9.45 -2.80 -11.45
CA ASN A 244 -10.20 -4.03 -11.74
C ASN A 244 -9.85 -4.54 -13.16
N ALA A 245 -8.68 -5.16 -13.29
CA ALA A 245 -8.43 -6.27 -14.20
C ALA A 245 -9.06 -7.56 -13.65
N ALA A 246 -10.29 -7.46 -13.13
CA ALA A 246 -11.10 -8.61 -12.78
C ALA A 246 -11.65 -9.14 -14.10
N ALA A 247 -10.97 -10.17 -14.61
CA ALA A 247 -11.39 -11.09 -15.65
C ALA A 247 -11.89 -10.43 -16.94
N SER A 248 -11.13 -10.66 -18.01
CA SER A 248 -11.73 -10.96 -19.30
C SER A 248 -12.93 -11.89 -19.09
N ALA A 249 -14.15 -11.34 -19.08
CA ALA A 249 -15.27 -12.08 -19.61
C ALA A 249 -14.81 -12.55 -20.99
N PRO A 250 -14.93 -13.84 -21.33
CA PRO A 250 -14.60 -14.28 -22.67
C PRO A 250 -15.41 -13.38 -23.60
N ALA A 251 -14.71 -12.67 -24.49
CA ALA A 251 -15.34 -11.94 -25.56
C ALA A 251 -16.42 -12.87 -26.15
N PRO A 252 -17.68 -12.42 -26.31
CA PRO A 252 -18.67 -13.23 -26.99
C PRO A 252 -18.02 -13.63 -28.32
N ALA A 253 -18.08 -14.93 -28.59
CA ALA A 253 -17.42 -15.57 -29.71
C ALA A 253 -17.52 -14.67 -30.94
N LYS A 254 -16.38 -14.52 -31.64
CA LYS A 254 -16.35 -13.96 -33.00
C LYS A 254 -17.54 -14.54 -33.77
N GLU A 255 -18.60 -13.74 -33.92
CA GLU A 255 -19.55 -13.97 -35.01
C GLU A 255 -18.73 -13.81 -36.28
N GLU A 256 -18.50 -14.95 -36.93
CA GLU A 256 -18.06 -15.01 -38.30
C GLU A 256 -18.88 -13.99 -39.10
N ARG A 257 -18.17 -13.02 -39.68
CA ARG A 257 -18.71 -12.20 -40.76
C ARG A 257 -19.35 -13.17 -41.76
N PRO A 258 -20.67 -13.16 -41.99
CA PRO A 258 -21.20 -13.88 -43.12
C PRO A 258 -20.67 -13.17 -44.36
N ALA A 259 -19.88 -13.88 -45.14
CA ALA A 259 -19.42 -13.45 -46.45
C ALA A 259 -20.66 -13.03 -47.27
N ARG A 260 -20.77 -11.73 -47.58
CA ARG A 260 -21.74 -11.25 -48.56
C ARG A 260 -21.25 -11.69 -49.93
N SER A 261 -21.72 -12.86 -50.38
CA SER A 261 -21.66 -13.27 -51.77
C SER A 261 -22.63 -12.41 -52.59
N ILE A 262 -22.10 -11.79 -53.64
CA ILE A 262 -22.86 -11.11 -54.67
C ILE A 262 -23.33 -12.17 -55.65
N GLU A 263 -24.63 -12.39 -55.75
CA GLU A 263 -25.23 -12.99 -56.94
C GLU A 263 -26.42 -12.16 -57.42
N SER A 264 -26.35 -11.81 -58.69
CA SER A 264 -27.36 -11.10 -59.46
C SER A 264 -28.36 -12.08 -60.06
N ASN A 265 -29.67 -11.85 -59.89
CA ASN A 265 -30.56 -11.83 -61.07
C ASN A 265 -31.97 -11.26 -60.81
N GLY A 266 -32.43 -10.46 -61.77
CA GLY A 266 -33.78 -10.57 -62.34
C GLY A 266 -34.99 -10.04 -61.55
N LYS A 267 -35.43 -8.83 -61.92
CA LYS A 267 -36.85 -8.39 -61.96
C LYS A 267 -37.71 -8.53 -60.67
N GLY A 268 -37.96 -7.37 -60.06
CA GLY A 268 -39.31 -7.01 -59.59
C GLY A 268 -39.58 -7.18 -58.09
N LYS A 269 -39.82 -6.04 -57.43
CA LYS A 269 -40.56 -5.83 -56.16
C LYS A 269 -40.44 -6.93 -55.09
N ARG A 270 -39.80 -6.62 -53.96
CA ARG A 270 -40.21 -7.20 -52.68
C ARG A 270 -39.95 -6.31 -51.47
N ARG A 271 -40.96 -6.34 -50.62
CA ARG A 271 -41.36 -5.51 -49.48
C ARG A 271 -40.47 -5.78 -48.26
N LEU A 272 -40.08 -4.72 -47.55
CA LEU A 272 -39.46 -4.79 -46.22
C LEU A 272 -40.51 -5.36 -45.25
N VAL A 273 -40.19 -6.47 -44.59
CA VAL A 273 -40.99 -6.99 -43.48
C VAL A 273 -40.09 -6.94 -42.26
N GLU A 274 -40.39 -5.96 -41.42
CA GLU A 274 -39.90 -5.79 -40.07
C GLU A 274 -40.62 -6.83 -39.19
N SER A 275 -39.86 -7.61 -38.43
CA SER A 275 -40.43 -8.51 -37.42
C SER A 275 -40.10 -7.95 -36.05
N GLU A 276 -41.10 -7.31 -35.46
CA GLU A 276 -41.19 -6.96 -34.04
C GLU A 276 -41.17 -8.23 -33.19
N VAL A 277 -40.26 -8.28 -32.21
CA VAL A 277 -40.51 -8.98 -30.95
C VAL A 277 -40.05 -8.06 -29.83
N GLU A 278 -41.04 -7.49 -29.14
CA GLU A 278 -40.86 -6.87 -27.83
C GLU A 278 -40.39 -7.91 -26.81
N GLU A 279 -39.23 -7.68 -26.19
CA GLU A 279 -39.06 -8.02 -24.77
C GLU A 279 -38.60 -6.77 -24.02
N LYS A 280 -39.55 -6.21 -23.27
CA LYS A 280 -39.31 -5.19 -22.25
C LYS A 280 -38.44 -5.77 -21.13
N LYS A 281 -37.21 -5.29 -21.04
CA LYS A 281 -36.56 -5.09 -19.74
C LYS A 281 -35.97 -3.68 -19.70
N ASN A 282 -36.68 -2.80 -19.00
CA ASN A 282 -36.24 -1.46 -18.66
C ASN A 282 -34.88 -1.52 -17.96
N THR A 283 -33.84 -1.08 -18.66
CA THR A 283 -32.79 -0.24 -18.09
C THR A 283 -32.38 0.73 -19.18
N VAL A 284 -33.02 1.91 -19.17
CA VAL A 284 -32.43 3.11 -19.75
C VAL A 284 -31.13 3.30 -18.96
N VAL A 285 -30.01 2.87 -19.52
CA VAL A 285 -28.71 3.27 -19.01
C VAL A 285 -28.57 4.71 -19.47
N ASP A 286 -28.74 5.58 -18.50
CA ASP A 286 -28.65 7.03 -18.61
C ASP A 286 -27.25 7.39 -19.14
N GLU A 287 -27.13 7.64 -20.45
CA GLU A 287 -25.92 8.21 -21.08
C GLU A 287 -25.62 9.63 -20.56
N ALA A 288 -26.44 10.18 -19.64
CA ALA A 288 -26.21 11.42 -18.92
C ALA A 288 -25.43 11.25 -17.59
N SER A 289 -25.08 10.02 -17.19
CA SER A 289 -24.37 9.74 -15.92
C SER A 289 -22.90 9.34 -16.09
N ALA A 290 -22.27 9.65 -17.23
CA ALA A 290 -20.82 9.59 -17.32
C ALA A 290 -20.24 10.84 -16.64
N LEU A 291 -19.89 10.70 -15.36
CA LEU A 291 -19.18 11.73 -14.62
C LEU A 291 -17.94 12.16 -15.43
N THR A 292 -17.69 13.46 -15.46
CA THR A 292 -16.45 13.94 -16.06
C THR A 292 -15.27 13.41 -15.24
N ARG A 293 -14.11 13.25 -15.89
CA ARG A 293 -12.89 12.79 -15.22
C ARG A 293 -12.56 13.65 -13.98
N GLU A 294 -12.85 14.94 -14.03
CA GLU A 294 -12.65 15.87 -12.91
C GLU A 294 -13.60 15.58 -11.74
N GLU A 295 -14.86 15.23 -12.03
CA GLU A 295 -15.84 14.83 -11.01
C GLU A 295 -15.49 13.47 -10.38
N ASP A 296 -15.01 12.50 -11.16
CA ASP A 296 -14.52 11.22 -10.66
C ASP A 296 -13.30 11.39 -9.73
N GLU A 297 -12.34 12.24 -10.13
CA GLU A 297 -11.18 12.59 -9.30
C GLU A 297 -11.61 13.29 -8.00
N MET A 298 -12.60 14.20 -8.07
CA MET A 298 -13.16 14.86 -6.90
C MET A 298 -13.86 13.86 -5.96
N ILE A 299 -14.69 12.96 -6.49
CA ILE A 299 -15.38 11.92 -5.71
C ILE A 299 -14.36 10.98 -5.06
N ALA A 300 -13.31 10.57 -5.77
CA ALA A 300 -12.24 9.75 -5.19
C ALA A 300 -11.53 10.47 -4.03
N SER A 301 -11.25 11.77 -4.17
CA SER A 301 -10.64 12.57 -3.10
C SER A 301 -11.56 12.71 -1.88
N LEU A 302 -12.85 12.97 -2.09
CA LEU A 302 -13.84 13.09 -1.02
C LEU A 302 -14.08 11.75 -0.32
N THR A 303 -14.10 10.66 -1.08
CA THR A 303 -14.23 9.30 -0.53
C THR A 303 -13.03 8.94 0.34
N ALA A 304 -11.81 9.28 -0.09
CA ALA A 304 -10.61 9.08 0.72
C ALA A 304 -10.65 9.88 2.04
N LYS A 305 -11.02 11.17 1.97
CA LYS A 305 -11.20 12.01 3.16
C LYS A 305 -12.27 11.45 4.11
N ALA A 306 -13.41 11.00 3.56
CA ALA A 306 -14.48 10.39 4.34
C ALA A 306 -14.03 9.10 5.02
N ASN A 307 -13.26 8.26 4.34
CA ASN A 307 -12.70 7.03 4.92
C ASN A 307 -11.68 7.32 6.04
N ALA A 308 -10.84 8.34 5.86
CA ALA A 308 -9.91 8.79 6.90
C ALA A 308 -10.65 9.27 8.15
N ILE A 309 -11.72 10.07 7.98
CA ILE A 309 -12.57 10.53 9.09
C ILE A 309 -13.25 9.35 9.80
N LYS A 310 -13.78 8.37 9.05
CA LYS A 310 -14.37 7.15 9.63
C LYS A 310 -13.36 6.35 10.45
N MET A 311 -12.12 6.21 9.96
CA MET A 311 -11.05 5.53 10.70
C MET A 311 -10.69 6.28 11.98
N LEU A 312 -10.55 7.60 11.91
CA LEU A 312 -10.30 8.45 13.08
C LEU A 312 -11.43 8.30 14.11
N HIS A 313 -12.69 8.34 13.66
CA HIS A 313 -13.86 8.17 14.52
C HIS A 313 -13.86 6.80 15.21
N SER A 314 -13.59 5.72 14.48
CA SER A 314 -13.48 4.37 15.05
C SER A 314 -12.37 4.28 16.10
N ARG A 315 -11.21 4.93 15.87
CA ARG A 315 -10.12 4.98 16.85
C ARG A 315 -10.50 5.76 18.11
N ILE A 316 -11.18 6.89 17.97
CA ILE A 316 -11.69 7.68 19.11
C ILE A 316 -12.69 6.84 19.91
N GLN A 317 -13.62 6.14 19.24
CA GLN A 317 -14.56 5.23 19.91
C GLN A 317 -13.84 4.13 20.69
N LEU A 318 -12.78 3.53 20.15
CA LEU A 318 -11.98 2.53 20.88
C LEU A 318 -11.35 3.12 22.15
N ILE A 319 -10.85 4.36 22.09
CA ILE A 319 -10.33 5.06 23.28
C ILE A 319 -11.47 5.32 24.28
N THR A 320 -12.64 5.79 23.82
CA THR A 320 -13.80 6.00 24.69
C THR A 320 -14.23 4.70 25.37
N THR A 321 -14.37 3.61 24.63
CA THR A 321 -14.72 2.29 25.19
C THR A 321 -13.65 1.78 26.14
N TYR A 322 -12.37 2.05 25.89
CA TYR A 322 -11.29 1.71 26.83
C TYR A 322 -11.45 2.46 28.16
N LEU A 323 -11.75 3.76 28.11
CA LEU A 323 -11.97 4.59 29.30
C LEU A 323 -13.25 4.18 30.07
N GLU A 324 -14.33 3.82 29.37
CA GLU A 324 -15.59 3.36 29.97
C GLU A 324 -15.44 2.00 30.68
N ARG A 325 -14.50 1.16 30.23
CA ARG A 325 -14.21 -0.17 30.82
C ARG A 325 -13.17 -0.14 31.94
N LEU A 326 -12.77 1.05 32.40
CA LEU A 326 -11.87 1.19 33.54
C LEU A 326 -12.61 0.88 34.85
N PRO A 327 -11.92 0.30 35.85
CA PRO A 327 -12.49 0.09 37.18
C PRO A 327 -13.00 1.40 37.80
N PRO A 328 -14.08 1.37 38.59
CA PRO A 328 -14.69 2.56 39.21
C PRO A 328 -13.76 3.33 40.15
N SER A 329 -12.66 2.73 40.62
CA SER A 329 -11.60 3.41 41.39
C SER A 329 -10.85 4.48 40.59
N TYR A 330 -10.63 4.26 39.29
CA TYR A 330 -9.95 5.23 38.42
C TYR A 330 -10.84 6.36 37.91
N ILE A 331 -12.16 6.15 37.95
CA ILE A 331 -13.16 7.14 37.49
C ILE A 331 -13.52 8.10 38.63
N ASN A 332 -13.62 7.60 39.86
CA ASN A 332 -14.08 8.37 41.01
C ASN A 332 -12.95 8.95 41.89
N GLY A 333 -11.68 8.63 41.59
CA GLY A 333 -10.52 9.21 42.27
C GLY A 333 -10.35 8.75 43.73
N ASP A 334 -10.99 7.64 44.11
CA ASP A 334 -10.89 7.09 45.46
C ASP A 334 -9.66 6.17 45.52
N ASP A 335 -8.63 6.66 46.21
CA ASP A 335 -7.34 5.99 46.41
C ASP A 335 -7.55 4.79 47.35
N GLN A 336 -7.84 3.62 46.80
CA GLN A 336 -7.84 2.37 47.56
C GLN A 336 -6.96 1.35 46.85
N GLY A 337 -5.94 0.93 47.61
CA GLY A 337 -4.84 0.09 47.19
C GLY A 337 -5.26 -1.28 46.63
N GLU A 338 -4.29 -1.83 45.90
CA GLU A 338 -4.10 -3.22 45.51
C GLU A 338 -5.13 -4.23 46.04
N ASN A 339 -6.33 -4.24 45.45
CA ASN A 339 -7.19 -5.42 45.46
C ASN A 339 -7.42 -5.84 44.00
N MET A 340 -6.64 -6.84 43.61
CA MET A 340 -6.79 -7.62 42.38
C MET A 340 -8.05 -8.50 42.50
N ASP A 341 -9.23 -7.88 42.44
CA ASP A 341 -10.45 -8.62 42.14
C ASP A 341 -10.64 -8.59 40.62
N THR A 342 -10.28 -9.72 39.99
CA THR A 342 -10.50 -10.01 38.57
C THR A 342 -11.99 -10.18 38.28
N ASP A 343 -12.74 -9.09 38.31
CA ASP A 343 -14.05 -9.06 37.68
C ASP A 343 -13.87 -9.04 36.17
N THR A 344 -14.43 -10.07 35.51
CA THR A 344 -14.32 -10.39 34.07
C THR A 344 -14.81 -9.30 33.11
N ASN A 345 -15.30 -8.17 33.62
CA ASN A 345 -15.84 -7.06 32.84
C ASN A 345 -14.91 -5.84 32.72
N ASN A 346 -13.85 -5.76 33.53
CA ASN A 346 -12.99 -4.57 33.59
C ASN A 346 -11.61 -4.84 32.98
N THR A 347 -11.10 -3.88 32.20
CA THR A 347 -9.79 -3.99 31.56
C THR A 347 -8.69 -3.60 32.55
N THR A 348 -7.56 -4.34 32.58
CA THR A 348 -6.41 -3.98 33.42
C THR A 348 -5.90 -2.58 33.05
N PRO A 349 -5.93 -1.61 33.97
CA PRO A 349 -5.56 -0.23 33.67
C PRO A 349 -4.04 -0.11 33.49
N SER A 350 -3.59 0.64 32.49
CA SER A 350 -2.17 0.95 32.32
C SER A 350 -1.93 2.46 32.41
N LEU A 351 -1.15 2.86 33.41
CA LEU A 351 -0.85 4.27 33.68
C LEU A 351 -0.14 4.97 32.50
N ASN A 352 0.62 4.20 31.70
CA ASN A 352 1.28 4.70 30.50
C ASN A 352 0.27 5.15 29.42
N ILE A 353 -0.77 4.35 29.17
CA ILE A 353 -1.80 4.67 28.17
C ILE A 353 -2.64 5.86 28.66
N LEU A 354 -3.04 5.88 29.93
CA LEU A 354 -3.81 6.99 30.50
C LEU A 354 -3.06 8.32 30.41
N ARG A 355 -1.75 8.32 30.71
CA ARG A 355 -0.91 9.50 30.56
C ARG A 355 -0.81 9.95 29.09
N GLN A 356 -0.69 9.02 28.16
CA GLN A 356 -0.67 9.34 26.72
C GLN A 356 -1.99 9.93 26.24
N ILE A 357 -3.13 9.41 26.71
CA ILE A 357 -4.46 9.96 26.41
C ILE A 357 -4.57 11.38 26.96
N GLN A 358 -4.16 11.63 28.21
CA GLN A 358 -4.14 12.98 28.79
C GLN A 358 -3.25 13.95 28.01
N ALA A 359 -2.08 13.48 27.56
CA ALA A 359 -1.19 14.25 26.70
C ALA A 359 -1.83 14.56 25.33
N LEU A 360 -2.61 13.65 24.76
CA LEU A 360 -3.32 13.86 23.50
C LEU A 360 -4.42 14.92 23.64
N VAL A 361 -5.21 14.86 24.71
CA VAL A 361 -6.29 15.83 24.99
C VAL A 361 -5.71 17.23 25.19
N SER A 362 -4.66 17.36 26.03
CA SER A 362 -4.00 18.66 26.25
C SER A 362 -3.32 19.23 25.01
N ARG A 363 -2.85 18.38 24.09
CA ARG A 363 -2.30 18.82 22.79
C ARG A 363 -3.38 19.26 21.81
N LEU A 364 -4.60 18.75 21.91
CA LEU A 364 -5.69 19.16 21.03
C LEU A 364 -6.00 20.66 21.19
N ASP A 365 -5.94 21.16 22.42
CA ASP A 365 -6.12 22.59 22.73
C ASP A 365 -4.98 23.47 22.21
N LEU A 366 -3.79 22.89 22.01
CA LEU A 366 -2.60 23.56 21.47
C LEU A 366 -2.55 23.57 19.93
N VAL A 367 -3.34 22.73 19.26
CA VAL A 367 -3.48 22.74 17.79
C VAL A 367 -4.31 23.94 17.32
N ILE A 368 -5.10 24.54 18.21
CA ILE A 368 -5.69 25.85 17.97
C ILE A 368 -4.54 26.87 18.00
N PRO A 369 -4.23 27.57 16.89
CA PRO A 369 -3.11 28.50 16.83
C PRO A 369 -3.21 29.52 17.97
N SER A 370 -2.09 29.79 18.64
CA SER A 370 -2.02 30.79 19.71
C SER A 370 -2.45 32.19 19.23
N ASP A 371 -2.37 32.44 17.92
CA ASP A 371 -2.90 33.60 17.22
C ASP A 371 -3.97 33.17 16.20
N ARG A 372 -5.21 33.12 16.68
CA ARG A 372 -6.38 32.78 15.87
C ARG A 372 -6.62 33.79 14.73
N GLU A 373 -6.33 35.07 14.96
CA GLU A 373 -6.57 36.13 13.96
C GLU A 373 -5.57 36.03 12.81
N ALA A 374 -4.28 35.79 13.10
CA ALA A 374 -3.28 35.58 12.06
C ALA A 374 -3.57 34.33 11.23
N PHE A 375 -4.01 33.24 11.86
CA PHE A 375 -4.38 32.02 11.15
C PHE A 375 -5.63 32.22 10.27
N GLU A 376 -6.70 32.83 10.78
CA GLU A 376 -7.91 33.10 9.99
C GLU A 376 -7.60 34.00 8.78
N LYS A 377 -6.71 34.99 8.96
CA LYS A 377 -6.24 35.85 7.87
C LYS A 377 -5.45 35.07 6.81
N GLU A 378 -4.54 34.20 7.22
CA GLU A 378 -3.76 33.35 6.31
C GLU A 378 -4.69 32.41 5.52
N VAL A 379 -5.59 31.72 6.21
CA VAL A 379 -6.59 30.82 5.59
C VAL A 379 -7.47 31.58 4.59
N GLN A 380 -7.91 32.80 4.93
CA GLN A 380 -8.69 33.63 4.02
C GLN A 380 -7.87 34.06 2.80
N SER A 381 -6.59 34.38 2.97
CA SER A 381 -5.72 34.76 1.87
C SER A 381 -5.47 33.60 0.90
N GLU A 382 -5.24 32.40 1.43
CA GLU A 382 -5.09 31.18 0.63
C GLU A 382 -6.38 30.80 -0.10
N SER A 383 -7.53 30.91 0.57
CA SER A 383 -8.84 30.71 -0.06
C SER A 383 -9.09 31.68 -1.21
N ASN A 384 -8.79 32.96 -1.00
CA ASN A 384 -8.90 33.98 -2.05
C ASN A 384 -7.93 33.70 -3.22
N ASN A 385 -6.70 33.25 -2.94
CA ASN A 385 -5.72 32.87 -3.97
C ASN A 385 -6.23 31.70 -4.82
N VAL A 386 -6.72 30.63 -4.19
CA VAL A 386 -7.31 29.48 -4.88
C VAL A 386 -8.53 29.91 -5.70
N HIS A 387 -9.39 30.78 -5.17
CA HIS A 387 -10.55 31.29 -5.88
C HIS A 387 -10.15 32.12 -7.12
N LEU A 388 -9.14 33.00 -6.98
CA LEU A 388 -8.62 33.80 -8.08
C LEU A 388 -8.04 32.91 -9.20
N LEU A 389 -7.26 31.88 -8.83
CA LEU A 389 -6.75 30.89 -9.77
C LEU A 389 -7.87 30.11 -10.46
N GLY A 390 -8.93 29.76 -9.72
CA GLY A 390 -10.14 29.15 -10.27
C GLY A 390 -10.83 30.05 -11.31
N LEU A 391 -11.03 31.33 -11.00
CA LEU A 391 -11.61 32.30 -11.93
C LEU A 391 -10.74 32.49 -13.18
N LEU A 392 -9.42 32.57 -13.03
CA LEU A 392 -8.48 32.63 -14.14
C LEU A 392 -8.58 31.40 -15.05
N ASN A 393 -8.68 30.20 -14.46
CA ASN A 393 -8.89 28.97 -15.20
C ASN A 393 -10.23 29.01 -15.96
N SER A 394 -11.32 29.44 -15.32
CA SER A 394 -12.62 29.60 -15.98
C SER A 394 -12.59 30.62 -17.13
N ILE A 395 -11.88 31.74 -16.98
CA ILE A 395 -11.69 32.72 -18.05
C ILE A 395 -10.91 32.09 -19.21
N MET A 396 -9.83 31.37 -18.93
CA MET A 396 -9.02 30.71 -19.96
C MET A 396 -9.79 29.61 -20.69
N GLN A 397 -10.60 28.82 -19.97
CA GLN A 397 -11.52 27.86 -20.56
C GLN A 397 -12.59 28.56 -21.42
N GLY A 398 -13.14 29.68 -20.97
CA GLY A 398 -14.08 30.50 -21.74
C GLY A 398 -13.46 31.05 -23.03
N VAL A 399 -12.20 31.51 -22.99
CA VAL A 399 -11.45 31.94 -24.17
C VAL A 399 -11.20 30.78 -25.13
N ASN A 400 -10.86 29.60 -24.62
CA ASN A 400 -10.69 28.40 -25.45
C ASN A 400 -12.00 28.00 -26.12
N GLN A 401 -13.12 28.01 -25.39
CA GLN A 401 -14.45 27.73 -25.93
C GLN A 401 -14.85 28.76 -27.00
N ALA A 402 -14.62 30.06 -26.75
CA ALA A 402 -14.89 31.12 -27.71
C ALA A 402 -14.05 30.96 -28.98
N LYS A 403 -12.77 30.59 -28.84
CA LYS A 403 -11.87 30.28 -29.96
C LYS A 403 -12.37 29.09 -30.77
N ASP A 404 -12.87 28.04 -30.12
CA ASP A 404 -13.41 26.87 -30.80
C ASP A 404 -14.73 27.16 -31.52
N VAL A 405 -15.60 28.00 -30.94
CA VAL A 405 -16.79 28.52 -31.63
C VAL A 405 -16.37 29.36 -32.84
N GLY A 406 -15.37 30.22 -32.71
CA GLY A 406 -14.82 31.01 -33.82
C GLY A 406 -14.29 30.14 -34.97
N ARG A 407 -13.56 29.07 -34.65
CA ARG A 407 -13.09 28.08 -35.64
C ARG A 407 -14.25 27.38 -36.35
N LYS A 408 -15.25 26.91 -35.60
CA LYS A 408 -16.44 26.26 -36.17
C LYS A 408 -17.26 27.22 -37.03
N PHE A 409 -17.45 28.46 -36.57
CA PHE A 409 -18.14 29.49 -37.32
C PHE A 409 -17.41 29.81 -38.63
N HIS A 410 -16.09 29.99 -38.57
CA HIS A 410 -15.29 30.27 -39.77
C HIS A 410 -15.37 29.12 -40.79
N ALA A 411 -15.34 27.86 -40.34
CA ALA A 411 -15.52 26.70 -41.22
C ALA A 411 -16.93 26.63 -41.84
N ILE A 412 -17.96 27.01 -41.10
CA ILE A 412 -19.34 27.08 -41.61
C ILE A 412 -19.49 28.25 -42.59
N GLU A 413 -18.89 29.40 -42.30
CA GLU A 413 -18.93 30.57 -43.17
C GLU A 413 -18.14 30.34 -44.46
N SER A 414 -16.96 29.71 -44.39
CA SER A 414 -16.16 29.33 -45.54
C SER A 414 -16.87 28.29 -46.42
N SER A 415 -17.56 27.31 -45.83
CA SER A 415 -18.37 26.35 -46.58
C SER A 415 -19.65 26.96 -47.16
N LYS A 416 -20.31 27.88 -46.45
CA LYS A 416 -21.48 28.62 -46.96
C LYS A 416 -21.12 29.59 -48.08
N SER A 417 -19.98 30.25 -48.00
CA SER A 417 -19.46 31.12 -49.08
C SER A 417 -19.00 30.29 -50.29
N ALA A 418 -18.41 29.10 -50.08
CA ALA A 418 -18.17 28.14 -51.15
C ALA A 418 -19.46 27.61 -51.79
N ALA A 419 -20.52 27.34 -51.01
CA ALA A 419 -21.81 26.90 -51.52
C ALA A 419 -22.61 28.02 -52.23
N ARG A 420 -22.43 29.28 -51.82
CA ARG A 420 -22.98 30.46 -52.53
C ARG A 420 -22.26 30.76 -53.83
N ARG A 421 -20.99 30.35 -53.97
CA ARG A 421 -20.36 30.17 -55.29
C ARG A 421 -20.87 28.87 -55.90
N GLY A 422 -22.17 28.83 -56.19
CA GLY A 422 -22.76 27.79 -57.05
C GLY A 422 -22.04 27.74 -58.41
N PRO A 423 -22.18 26.63 -59.15
CA PRO A 423 -21.32 26.30 -60.28
C PRO A 423 -21.35 27.43 -61.31
N MET A 424 -20.28 28.24 -61.35
CA MET A 424 -20.02 29.10 -62.49
C MET A 424 -19.69 28.15 -63.64
N ASP A 425 -20.53 28.26 -64.66
CA ASP A 425 -20.55 27.53 -65.92
C ASP A 425 -19.14 27.18 -66.42
N TYR A 426 -18.77 25.90 -66.36
CA TYR A 426 -17.59 25.38 -67.05
C TYR A 426 -17.95 25.25 -68.52
N SER A 427 -17.72 26.34 -69.27
CA SER A 427 -17.35 26.19 -70.68
C SER A 427 -16.00 25.48 -70.73
N MET A 428 -15.98 24.45 -71.57
CA MET A 428 -14.86 23.58 -71.95
C MET A 428 -13.45 24.16 -71.73
N GLY A 429 -12.61 23.45 -70.97
CA GLY A 429 -11.16 23.60 -71.09
C GLY A 429 -10.34 23.27 -69.85
N GLY A 430 -9.77 22.05 -69.84
CA GLY A 430 -8.46 21.80 -69.24
C GLY A 430 -8.39 21.62 -67.73
N VAL A 431 -8.24 20.36 -67.31
CA VAL A 431 -7.71 20.00 -65.98
C VAL A 431 -6.25 20.48 -65.89
N PRO A 432 -5.86 21.09 -64.76
CA PRO A 432 -4.70 20.52 -64.08
C PRO A 432 -4.99 20.29 -62.60
N TYR A 433 -4.65 19.08 -62.16
CA TYR A 433 -4.45 18.74 -60.76
C TYR A 433 -3.46 19.72 -60.14
N ASN A 434 -3.87 20.44 -59.10
CA ASN A 434 -2.94 21.08 -58.18
C ASN A 434 -3.36 20.75 -56.74
N ILE A 435 -2.63 19.78 -56.16
CA ILE A 435 -2.66 19.47 -54.74
C ILE A 435 -1.89 20.59 -54.05
N VAL A 436 -2.59 21.45 -53.31
CA VAL A 436 -1.95 22.46 -52.46
C VAL A 436 -1.42 21.76 -51.21
N GLY A 437 -0.10 21.61 -51.16
CA GLY A 437 0.62 21.12 -50.00
C GLY A 437 0.61 22.15 -48.87
N THR A 438 0.50 21.64 -47.64
CA THR A 438 0.72 22.37 -46.39
C THR A 438 2.16 22.89 -46.33
N GLY A 439 2.32 24.20 -46.46
CA GLY A 439 3.59 24.86 -46.22
C GLY A 439 3.70 26.19 -46.96
N ASP A 440 3.06 27.24 -46.43
CA ASP A 440 3.64 28.58 -46.54
C ASP A 440 3.26 29.43 -45.32
N LEU A 441 4.22 29.46 -44.39
CA LEU A 441 4.37 30.49 -43.36
C LEU A 441 5.08 31.69 -44.00
N HIS A 442 4.92 32.86 -43.37
CA HIS A 442 5.52 34.20 -43.63
C HIS A 442 4.50 35.16 -44.28
N VAL A 443 4.27 36.39 -43.80
CA VAL A 443 4.96 37.31 -42.88
C VAL A 443 3.92 38.07 -42.07
#